data_AF-A0A212ITM3-F1
#
_entry.id   AF-A0A212ITM3-F1
#
_cell.length_a   1.000
_cell.length_b   1.000
_cell.length_c   1.000
_cell.angle_alpha   90.00
_cell.angle_beta   90.00
_cell.angle_gamma   90.00
#
_symmetry.space_group_name_H-M   'P 1'
#
loop_
_entity.id
_entity.type
_entity.pdbx_description
1 polymer ?
#
loop_
_entity_poly.entity_id
_entity_poly.type
_entity_poly.pdbx_seq_one_letter_code
_entity_poly.pdbx_strand_id
1 'polypeptide(L)'
;MQHRKLHFGFLPAAVSNKECADTAMAMTLICLLAVMFTKSLTLLPLALGLLLAGMIWPRLYSPLAKLWLGLSLLLGSIMSRLLLSGIFFVIVTPLALVMRLFGHDPMRRKGWKKSTDSTFVSRDHTFEAKDLEHPF
;
A
#
# COMPACT_ATOMS: atom_id res chain seq x y z
N MET A 1 12.97 11.87 12.34
CA MET A 1 12.67 10.74 11.44
C MET A 1 13.76 9.68 11.59
N GLN A 2 13.41 8.49 12.10
CA GLN A 2 14.38 7.47 12.51
C GLN A 2 14.69 6.54 11.33
N HIS A 3 15.93 6.60 10.83
CA HIS A 3 16.39 5.85 9.66
C HIS A 3 16.44 4.34 9.98
N ARG A 4 15.33 3.64 9.76
CA ARG A 4 15.17 2.24 10.13
C ARG A 4 15.94 1.36 9.14
N LYS A 5 17.02 0.72 9.60
CA LYS A 5 17.73 -0.29 8.80
C LYS A 5 16.85 -1.53 8.68
N LEU A 6 16.64 -2.02 7.45
CA LEU A 6 15.87 -3.22 7.14
C LEU A 6 16.87 -4.30 6.71
N HIS A 7 16.92 -5.44 7.40
CA HIS A 7 17.88 -6.52 7.05
C HIS A 7 17.46 -7.29 5.79
N PHE A 8 16.19 -7.19 5.37
CA PHE A 8 15.62 -7.95 4.26
C PHE A 8 14.71 -7.11 3.35
N GLY A 9 14.71 -5.78 3.48
CA GLY A 9 13.75 -4.90 2.80
C GLY A 9 12.33 -4.89 3.39
N PHE A 10 11.96 -5.89 4.21
CA PHE A 10 10.64 -5.97 4.86
C PHE A 10 10.67 -6.20 6.38
N LEU A 11 11.73 -6.82 6.95
CA LEU A 11 11.84 -7.01 8.41
C LEU A 11 12.57 -5.85 9.11
N PRO A 12 11.97 -5.23 10.15
CA PRO A 12 12.64 -4.18 10.92
C PRO A 12 13.81 -4.74 11.75
N ALA A 13 15.01 -4.18 11.57
CA ALA A 13 16.22 -4.63 12.29
C ALA A 13 16.12 -4.42 13.81
N ALA A 14 15.56 -3.27 14.19
CA ALA A 14 15.36 -2.86 15.57
C ALA A 14 13.89 -2.47 15.78
N VAL A 15 13.35 -2.91 16.91
CA VAL A 15 12.00 -2.56 17.37
C VAL A 15 12.14 -1.80 18.68
N SER A 16 11.49 -0.65 18.78
CA SER A 16 11.51 0.18 19.98
C SER A 16 10.69 -0.45 21.10
N ASN A 17 11.01 -0.13 22.37
CA ASN A 17 10.21 -0.58 23.51
C ASN A 17 8.74 -0.15 23.39
N LYS A 18 8.46 1.00 22.76
CA LYS A 18 7.09 1.47 22.50
C LYS A 18 6.34 0.53 21.56
N GLU A 19 6.98 0.14 20.45
CA GLU A 19 6.38 -0.78 19.47
C GLU A 19 6.16 -2.18 20.05
N CYS A 20 7.07 -2.63 20.92
CA CYS A 20 6.87 -3.86 21.68
C CYS A 20 5.70 -3.76 22.67
N ALA A 21 5.48 -2.58 23.28
CA ALA A 21 4.32 -2.35 24.14
C ALA A 21 3.02 -2.30 23.32
N ASP A 22 3.00 -1.61 22.17
CA ASP A 22 1.84 -1.53 21.28
C ASP A 22 1.43 -2.91 20.77
N THR A 23 2.42 -3.76 20.42
CA THR A 23 2.17 -5.14 20.00
C THR A 23 1.68 -6.01 21.16
N ALA A 24 2.18 -5.82 22.37
CA ALA A 24 1.64 -6.48 23.55
C ALA A 24 0.18 -6.08 23.80
N MET A 25 -0.17 -4.79 23.66
CA MET A 25 -1.55 -4.30 23.78
C MET A 25 -2.47 -4.88 22.69
N ALA A 26 -1.98 -4.98 21.45
CA ALA A 26 -2.76 -5.59 20.37
C ALA A 26 -3.02 -7.09 20.63
N MET A 27 -2.01 -7.83 21.08
CA MET A 27 -2.14 -9.26 21.38
C MET A 27 -3.06 -9.53 22.58
N THR A 28 -2.98 -8.71 23.63
CA THR A 28 -3.90 -8.83 24.78
C THR A 28 -5.33 -8.51 24.38
N LEU A 29 -5.54 -7.49 23.54
CA LEU A 29 -6.86 -7.15 23.01
C LEU A 29 -7.45 -8.28 22.15
N ILE A 30 -6.65 -8.89 21.26
CA ILE A 30 -7.07 -10.06 20.48
C ILE A 30 -7.50 -11.22 21.40
N CYS A 31 -6.73 -11.48 22.45
CA CYS A 31 -7.06 -12.52 23.42
C CYS A 31 -8.37 -12.22 24.17
N LEU A 32 -8.59 -10.98 24.60
CA LEU A 32 -9.83 -10.55 25.23
C LEU A 32 -11.04 -10.66 24.29
N LEU A 33 -10.89 -10.28 23.02
CA LEU A 33 -11.94 -10.48 22.02
C LEU A 33 -12.26 -11.97 21.86
N ALA A 34 -11.27 -12.85 21.80
CA ALA A 34 -11.49 -14.30 21.72
C ALA A 34 -12.23 -14.84 22.96
N VAL A 35 -11.93 -14.34 24.16
CA VAL A 35 -12.67 -14.66 25.39
C VAL A 35 -14.14 -14.25 25.26
N MET A 36 -14.41 -13.06 24.73
CA MET A 36 -15.79 -12.57 24.54
C MET A 36 -16.57 -13.44 23.55
N PHE A 37 -15.96 -13.85 22.45
CA PHE A 37 -16.61 -14.72 21.46
C PHE A 37 -16.82 -16.16 21.96
N THR A 38 -15.87 -16.70 22.73
CA THR A 38 -15.92 -18.10 23.20
C THR A 38 -16.71 -18.24 24.52
N LYS A 39 -16.94 -17.14 25.26
CA LYS A 39 -17.49 -17.10 26.63
C LYS A 39 -16.77 -18.02 27.65
N SER A 40 -15.59 -18.52 27.31
CA SER A 40 -14.85 -19.44 28.17
C SER A 40 -13.97 -18.68 29.16
N LEU A 41 -14.22 -18.88 30.46
CA LEU A 41 -13.41 -18.28 31.52
C LEU A 41 -11.97 -18.85 31.59
N THR A 42 -11.69 -19.97 30.94
CA THR A 42 -10.36 -20.61 30.98
C THR A 42 -9.28 -19.81 30.25
N LEU A 43 -9.65 -18.96 29.28
CA LEU A 43 -8.73 -18.11 28.53
C LEU A 43 -8.42 -16.77 29.23
N LEU A 44 -9.20 -16.40 30.25
CA LEU A 44 -9.03 -15.18 31.02
C LEU A 44 -7.66 -15.07 31.74
N PRO A 45 -7.17 -16.08 32.49
CA PRO A 45 -5.87 -16.00 33.16
C PRO A 45 -4.71 -15.87 32.17
N LEU A 46 -4.84 -16.44 30.98
CA LEU A 46 -3.86 -16.31 29.91
C LEU A 46 -3.76 -14.86 29.41
N ALA A 47 -4.90 -14.21 29.16
CA ALA A 47 -4.95 -12.81 28.75
C ALA A 47 -4.33 -11.88 29.81
N LEU A 48 -4.64 -12.12 31.09
CA LEU A 48 -4.11 -11.38 32.22
C LEU A 48 -2.58 -11.55 32.32
N GLY A 49 -2.08 -12.78 32.14
CA GLY A 49 -0.65 -13.08 32.13
C GLY A 49 0.10 -12.39 31.00
N LEU A 50 -0.45 -12.39 29.78
CA LEU A 50 0.14 -11.64 28.65
C LEU A 50 0.22 -10.14 28.94
N LEU A 51 -0.84 -9.58 29.53
CA LEU A 51 -0.89 -8.15 29.86
C LEU A 51 0.18 -7.77 30.89
N LEU A 52 0.29 -8.55 31.97
CA LEU A 52 1.33 -8.33 32.98
C LEU A 52 2.74 -8.51 32.40
N ALA A 53 2.95 -9.51 31.56
CA ALA A 53 4.23 -9.72 30.88
C ALA A 53 4.59 -8.54 29.95
N GLY A 54 3.61 -7.96 29.26
CA GLY A 54 3.80 -6.78 28.42
C GLY A 54 4.15 -5.53 29.21
N MET A 55 3.56 -5.38 30.40
CA MET A 55 3.79 -4.23 31.27
C MET A 55 5.14 -4.29 31.98
N ILE A 56 5.56 -5.49 32.44
CA ILE A 56 6.82 -5.68 33.17
C ILE A 56 8.02 -5.72 32.22
N TRP A 57 7.89 -6.45 31.10
CA TRP A 57 9.02 -6.69 30.19
C TRP A 57 8.58 -6.65 28.71
N PRO A 58 8.33 -5.45 28.15
CA PRO A 58 7.87 -5.32 26.77
C PRO A 58 8.85 -5.94 25.76
N ARG A 59 10.16 -5.97 26.06
CA ARG A 59 11.18 -6.58 25.19
C ARG A 59 10.97 -8.07 24.92
N LEU A 60 10.20 -8.79 25.74
CA LEU A 60 9.86 -10.19 25.50
C LEU A 60 9.08 -10.35 24.17
N TYR A 61 8.31 -9.33 23.80
CA TYR A 61 7.54 -9.29 22.57
C TYR A 61 8.35 -8.86 21.35
N SER A 62 9.66 -8.61 21.48
CA SER A 62 10.50 -8.16 20.36
C SER A 62 10.46 -9.08 19.12
N PRO A 63 10.59 -10.42 19.22
CA PRO A 63 10.52 -11.29 18.03
C PRO A 63 9.12 -11.27 17.38
N LEU A 64 8.07 -11.27 18.21
CA LEU A 64 6.68 -11.16 17.76
C LEU A 64 6.42 -9.81 17.07
N ALA A 65 6.91 -8.71 17.65
CA ALA A 65 6.76 -7.38 17.11
C ALA A 65 7.51 -7.23 15.78
N LYS A 66 8.70 -7.83 15.64
CA LYS A 66 9.43 -7.88 14.36
C LYS A 66 8.62 -8.61 13.29
N LEU A 67 8.04 -9.76 13.64
CA LEU A 67 7.23 -10.56 12.72
C LEU A 67 5.94 -9.81 12.34
N TRP A 68 5.23 -9.25 13.30
CA TRP A 68 3.98 -8.50 13.11
C TRP A 68 4.18 -7.27 12.23
N LEU A 69 5.19 -6.45 12.54
CA LEU A 69 5.52 -5.27 11.75
C LEU A 69 6.03 -5.65 10.36
N GLY A 70 6.84 -6.70 10.26
CA GLY A 70 7.30 -7.24 8.97
C GLY A 70 6.14 -7.71 8.08
N LEU A 71 5.18 -8.43 8.66
CA LEU A 71 3.96 -8.86 7.98
C LEU A 71 3.17 -7.64 7.50
N SER A 72 3.00 -6.63 8.36
CA SER A 72 2.26 -5.40 8.04
C SER A 72 2.90 -4.63 6.88
N LEU A 73 4.23 -4.55 6.86
CA LEU A 73 5.00 -3.93 5.76
C LEU A 73 4.83 -4.70 4.45
N LEU A 74 4.91 -6.03 4.50
CA LEU A 74 4.71 -6.89 3.34
C LEU A 74 3.28 -6.75 2.79
N LEU A 75 2.29 -6.78 3.68
CA LEU A 75 0.89 -6.62 3.32
C LEU A 75 0.63 -5.26 2.69
N GLY A 76 1.17 -4.18 3.27
CA GLY A 76 1.07 -2.83 2.70
C GLY A 76 1.66 -2.73 1.29
N SER A 77 2.79 -3.40 1.05
CA SER A 77 3.45 -3.44 -0.26
C SER A 77 2.63 -4.19 -1.32
N ILE A 78 1.91 -5.24 -0.92
CA ILE A 78 1.00 -5.97 -1.82
C ILE A 78 -0.29 -5.17 -2.04
N MET A 79 -0.85 -4.59 -0.98
CA MET A 79 -2.10 -3.81 -1.05
C MET A 79 -1.98 -2.60 -1.96
N SER A 80 -0.86 -1.87 -1.94
CA SER A 80 -0.67 -0.74 -2.86
C SER A 80 -0.76 -1.17 -4.33
N ARG A 81 -0.15 -2.30 -4.69
CA ARG A 81 -0.21 -2.87 -6.05
C ARG A 81 -1.60 -3.38 -6.41
N LEU A 82 -2.29 -4.02 -5.46
CA LEU A 82 -3.65 -4.49 -5.65
C LEU A 82 -4.62 -3.33 -5.85
N LEU A 83 -4.52 -2.26 -5.05
CA LEU A 83 -5.35 -1.07 -5.19
C LEU A 83 -5.13 -0.40 -6.55
N LEU A 84 -3.87 -0.20 -6.95
CA LEU A 84 -3.56 0.41 -8.25
C LEU A 84 -4.07 -0.45 -9.41
N SER A 85 -3.86 -1.76 -9.34
CA SER A 85 -4.37 -2.70 -10.36
C SER A 85 -5.89 -2.71 -10.39
N GLY A 86 -6.55 -2.74 -9.23
CA GLY A 86 -7.99 -2.68 -9.09
C GLY A 86 -8.57 -1.41 -9.72
N ILE A 87 -8.01 -0.25 -9.41
CA ILE A 87 -8.39 1.03 -10.03
C ILE A 87 -8.21 0.98 -11.55
N PHE A 88 -7.09 0.44 -12.04
CA PHE A 88 -6.83 0.33 -13.46
C PHE A 88 -7.87 -0.56 -14.17
N PHE A 89 -8.22 -1.71 -13.60
CA PHE A 89 -9.18 -2.63 -14.23
C PHE A 89 -10.64 -2.21 -14.06
N VAL A 90 -11.00 -1.56 -12.95
CA VAL A 90 -12.39 -1.18 -12.65
C VAL A 90 -12.75 0.19 -13.20
N ILE A 91 -11.79 1.12 -13.31
CA ILE A 91 -12.06 2.50 -13.76
C ILE A 91 -11.43 2.75 -15.12
N VAL A 92 -10.10 2.64 -15.22
CA VAL A 92 -9.35 3.05 -16.41
C VAL A 92 -9.68 2.16 -17.62
N THR A 93 -9.72 0.85 -17.43
CA THR A 93 -9.95 -0.13 -18.50
C THR A 93 -11.35 -0.02 -19.11
N PRO A 94 -12.46 0.02 -18.33
CA PRO A 94 -13.79 0.20 -18.92
C PRO A 94 -13.94 1.59 -19.53
N LEU A 95 -13.35 2.63 -18.96
CA LEU A 95 -13.36 3.96 -19.58
C LEU A 95 -12.68 3.94 -20.96
N ALA A 96 -11.52 3.29 -21.07
CA ALA A 96 -10.83 3.11 -22.35
C ALA A 96 -11.63 2.27 -23.35
N LEU A 97 -12.34 1.23 -22.89
CA LEU A 97 -13.24 0.42 -23.73
C LEU A 97 -14.42 1.25 -24.23
N VAL A 98 -15.03 2.07 -23.37
CA VAL A 98 -16.11 2.98 -23.73
C VAL A 98 -15.62 3.98 -24.79
N MET A 99 -14.48 4.63 -24.58
CA MET A 99 -13.89 5.53 -25.59
C MET A 99 -13.64 4.83 -26.92
N ARG A 100 -13.16 3.58 -26.88
CA ARG A 100 -12.92 2.76 -28.08
C ARG A 100 -14.22 2.41 -28.82
N LEU A 101 -15.31 2.13 -28.09
CA LEU A 101 -16.63 1.88 -28.66
C LEU A 101 -17.22 3.13 -29.32
N PHE A 102 -17.07 4.30 -28.69
CA PHE A 102 -17.46 5.59 -29.25
C PHE A 102 -16.52 6.11 -30.35
N GLY A 103 -15.48 5.35 -30.72
CA GLY A 103 -14.58 5.69 -31.81
C GLY A 103 -13.58 6.81 -31.50
N HIS A 104 -13.50 7.26 -30.25
CA HIS A 104 -12.56 8.29 -29.82
C HIS A 104 -11.15 7.67 -29.67
N ASP A 105 -10.29 7.91 -30.65
CA ASP A 105 -8.89 7.48 -30.67
C ASP A 105 -7.96 8.71 -30.52
N PRO A 106 -7.75 9.22 -29.29
CA PRO A 106 -6.96 10.44 -29.06
C PRO A 106 -5.49 10.27 -29.46
N MET A 107 -5.00 9.04 -29.55
CA MET A 107 -3.61 8.74 -29.92
C MET A 107 -3.45 8.32 -31.39
N ARG A 108 -4.51 8.41 -32.22
CA ARG A 108 -4.51 8.01 -33.64
C ARG A 108 -3.87 6.62 -33.87
N ARG A 109 -4.03 5.70 -32.92
CA ARG A 109 -3.34 4.39 -32.89
C ARG A 109 -3.69 3.52 -34.08
N LYS A 110 -4.90 3.65 -34.63
CA LYS A 110 -5.34 2.90 -35.82
C LYS A 110 -4.51 3.20 -37.08
N GLY A 111 -3.91 4.38 -37.19
CA GLY A 111 -3.09 4.80 -38.34
C GLY A 111 -1.61 4.42 -38.22
N TRP A 112 -1.15 4.04 -37.04
CA TRP A 112 0.25 3.71 -36.79
C TRP A 112 0.66 2.47 -37.63
N LYS A 113 1.69 2.60 -38.48
CA LYS A 113 2.26 1.57 -39.38
C LYS A 113 1.36 1.06 -40.53
N LYS A 114 0.17 1.64 -40.74
CA LYS A 114 -0.69 1.28 -41.88
C LYS A 114 -0.48 2.17 -43.11
N SER A 115 0.12 3.35 -42.95
CA SER A 115 0.47 4.27 -44.03
C SER A 115 1.86 4.86 -43.83
N THR A 116 2.39 5.49 -44.87
CA THR A 116 3.66 6.25 -44.87
C THR A 116 3.54 7.60 -44.14
N ASP A 117 2.31 7.98 -43.76
CA ASP A 117 2.01 9.28 -43.14
C ASP A 117 2.27 9.29 -41.63
N SER A 118 2.68 10.46 -41.14
CA SER A 118 2.97 10.68 -39.71
C SER A 118 1.69 10.73 -38.88
N THR A 119 1.68 10.05 -37.73
CA THR A 119 0.60 10.17 -36.74
C THR A 119 0.71 11.43 -35.89
N PHE A 120 1.83 12.16 -35.98
CA PHE A 120 2.01 13.42 -35.28
C PHE A 120 1.06 14.49 -35.84
N VAL A 121 0.66 15.41 -34.96
CA VAL A 121 -0.09 16.60 -35.35
C VAL A 121 0.94 17.65 -35.77
N SER A 122 1.01 18.00 -37.05
CA SER A 122 1.80 19.16 -37.48
C SER A 122 1.20 20.42 -36.88
N ARG A 123 2.03 21.16 -36.14
CA ARG A 123 1.66 22.46 -35.58
C ARG A 123 2.30 23.52 -36.43
N ASP A 124 1.68 23.82 -37.58
CA ASP A 124 2.11 24.90 -38.47
C ASP A 124 1.67 26.27 -37.90
N HIS A 125 2.19 26.62 -36.72
CA HIS A 125 2.09 27.97 -36.18
C HIS A 125 3.48 28.58 -36.11
N THR A 126 3.57 29.86 -36.46
CA THR A 126 4.81 30.63 -36.34
C THR A 126 5.01 30.96 -34.87
N PHE A 127 6.08 30.44 -34.26
CA PHE A 127 6.38 30.70 -32.85
C PHE A 127 6.62 32.19 -32.62
N GLU A 128 5.82 32.81 -31.76
CA GLU A 128 5.98 34.20 -31.36
C GLU A 128 6.74 34.31 -30.02
N ALA A 129 7.30 35.49 -29.72
CA ALA A 129 7.99 35.72 -28.45
C ALA A 129 7.09 35.47 -27.23
N LYS A 130 5.76 35.64 -27.37
CA LYS A 130 4.78 35.33 -26.33
C LYS A 130 4.63 33.83 -26.05
N ASP A 131 4.85 32.96 -27.04
CA ASP A 131 4.78 31.51 -26.86
C ASP A 131 5.94 30.98 -26.01
N LEU A 132 7.05 31.73 -25.93
CA LEU A 132 8.17 31.43 -25.04
C LEU A 132 7.83 31.70 -23.56
N GLU A 133 6.87 32.58 -23.29
CA GLU A 133 6.40 32.88 -21.94
C GLU A 133 5.36 31.85 -21.45
N HIS A 134 4.59 31.25 -22.38
CA HIS A 134 3.55 30.24 -22.08
C HIS A 134 3.65 29.00 -23.00
N PRO A 135 4.62 28.11 -22.76
CA PRO A 135 4.95 27.02 -23.68
C PRO A 135 4.00 25.80 -23.65
N PHE A 136 2.97 25.78 -22.79
CA PHE A 136 2.04 24.64 -22.61
C PHE A 136 0.57 25.07 -22.55
#